data_AF-A0A1G7PQL8-F1
#
_entry.id   AF-A0A1G7PQL8-F1
#
_cell.length_a   1.000
_cell.length_b   1.000
_cell.length_c   1.000
_cell.angle_alpha   90.00
_cell.angle_beta   90.00
_cell.angle_gamma   90.00
#
_symmetry.space_group_name_H-M   'P 1'
#
loop_
_entity.id
_entity.type
_entity.pdbx_description
1 polymer ?
#
loop_
_entity_poly.entity_id
_entity_poly.type
_entity_poly.pdbx_seq_one_letter_code
_entity_poly.pdbx_strand_id
1 'polypeptide(L)'
;MADLELWNNNNYSGGSDSYNGAQGQDNIDANNDSLKTGDAWVIVFDQTSYNGNLWMIPPNTPESDLNHVERVNQSGGNEGVWKNAIQSFIIYKQEPSFWTTTSWPSRSQLTDLNLNQVLFGENSDYLGDSGVFTGPYNAGSLSDIGWPDSDKMSGTGSVSSLKTGPNAWLIIFDQTDFEGNFSKIAPYVPYSDLNEVGRFNLDGTEVGDWNDQIQSFLLYTYEPEFWNTSYSRPYVDFSTFYNLYPYPSSSESDNKVVYMVEDSTYTIDCPEFTEQSAKQSLSSYDDDNTTNLPTNGWTKYSMSLKHQNPAFSFDDTCNFDAYFDNTGSLVSIQHYDMNLNGAYQISDAVIDAVDFEAWMLGTTGAIESFGVSEEAAEAFVEVFDFVTAAFNKFSAAIYKITDNGGQFYFLPVVCHTINRLCTTVAKPFNTTIYSNSGDPRENYTMAFDNGSFPGSLNSRIGNGSVQNWQQENSLDGGTYPFDQASEYFYESCPFRTWYQESSVSAQLGIFVSCKIDYEIGDNSKDDHIILLMGFQIPATAGEKPTLTFAQATVQFTDGSNANIITPPYNNVADTSSEYYTTDIINAIYEYLCGQLSGVSMSSDQHGRQYIDAVTQANMQAICDCVSFS
;
A
#
# COMPACT_ATOMS: atom_id res chain seq x y z
N MET A 1 37.68 19.96 3.81
CA MET A 1 37.91 21.42 3.76
C MET A 1 36.54 22.03 3.92
N ALA A 2 36.38 23.06 4.75
CA ALA A 2 35.05 23.62 4.95
C ALA A 2 34.54 24.29 3.67
N ASP A 3 33.23 24.47 3.57
CA ASP A 3 32.61 25.15 2.42
C ASP A 3 32.87 26.67 2.48
N LEU A 4 32.95 27.23 3.70
CA LEU A 4 33.46 28.57 3.97
C LEU A 4 34.31 28.55 5.26
N GLU A 5 35.51 29.11 5.20
CA GLU A 5 36.33 29.38 6.38
C GLU A 5 36.65 30.88 6.43
N LEU A 6 36.45 31.49 7.60
CA LEU A 6 36.73 32.90 7.89
C LEU A 6 37.79 32.99 8.99
N TRP A 7 38.76 33.88 8.84
CA TRP A 7 39.84 34.10 9.82
C TRP A 7 39.92 35.55 10.25
N ASN A 8 40.23 35.76 11.53
CA ASN A 8 40.35 37.11 12.09
C ASN A 8 41.64 37.87 11.75
N ASN A 9 42.66 37.18 11.20
CA ASN A 9 43.88 37.81 10.69
C ASN A 9 44.09 37.46 9.22
N ASN A 10 44.97 38.23 8.57
CA ASN A 10 45.42 37.92 7.22
C ASN A 10 46.20 36.59 7.14
N ASN A 11 46.37 36.11 5.91
CA ASN A 11 47.06 34.88 5.55
C ASN A 11 46.52 33.61 6.24
N TYR A 12 45.21 33.54 6.46
CA TYR A 12 44.53 32.37 7.03
C TYR A 12 45.08 32.00 8.42
N SER A 13 45.28 33.01 9.26
CA SER A 13 45.90 32.86 10.58
C SER A 13 45.01 33.42 11.70
N GLY A 14 45.35 33.09 12.95
CA GLY A 14 44.56 33.51 14.11
C GLY A 14 43.40 32.57 14.42
N GLY A 15 42.32 33.14 14.97
CA GLY A 15 41.07 32.41 15.22
C GLY A 15 40.26 32.29 13.94
N SER A 16 39.54 31.18 13.78
CA SER A 16 38.78 30.88 12.58
C SER A 16 37.44 30.24 12.89
N ASP A 17 36.45 30.60 12.08
CA ASP A 17 35.14 29.96 12.03
C ASP A 17 35.03 29.17 10.71
N SER A 18 34.39 28.01 10.76
CA SER A 18 34.31 27.07 9.64
C SER A 18 32.87 26.59 9.48
N TYR A 19 32.34 26.75 8.28
CA TYR A 19 30.95 26.47 7.94
C TYR A 19 30.87 25.45 6.81
N ASN A 20 29.92 24.52 6.92
CA ASN A 20 29.75 23.40 6.00
C ASN A 20 28.29 23.27 5.56
N GLY A 21 28.07 22.75 4.36
CA GLY A 21 26.73 22.54 3.81
C GLY A 21 26.12 23.84 3.27
N ALA A 22 24.93 23.70 2.67
CA ALA A 22 24.12 24.86 2.33
C ALA A 22 23.51 25.42 3.62
N GLN A 23 23.73 26.71 3.90
CA GLN A 23 23.26 27.39 5.10
C GLN A 23 23.33 28.90 4.91
N GLY A 24 22.67 29.66 5.78
CA GLY A 24 22.81 31.11 5.86
C GLY A 24 23.03 31.56 7.29
N GLN A 25 24.00 32.44 7.52
CA GLN A 25 24.21 33.06 8.83
C GLN A 25 23.78 34.51 8.76
N ASP A 26 22.66 34.85 9.40
CA ASP A 26 22.05 36.17 9.31
C ASP A 26 22.77 37.21 10.18
N ASN A 27 23.61 36.77 11.12
CA ASN A 27 24.44 37.63 11.93
C ASN A 27 25.71 36.91 12.38
N ILE A 28 26.88 37.45 12.01
CA ILE A 28 28.17 37.04 12.53
C ILE A 28 28.96 38.24 13.06
N ASP A 29 29.90 37.98 13.96
CA ASP A 29 30.82 39.00 14.43
C ASP A 29 31.76 39.45 13.28
N ALA A 30 31.69 40.73 12.93
CA ALA A 30 32.49 41.31 11.87
C ALA A 30 33.95 41.53 12.29
N ASN A 31 34.74 40.45 12.32
CA ASN A 31 36.14 40.47 12.77
C ASN A 31 37.12 39.82 11.77
N ASN A 32 36.68 39.60 10.53
CA ASN A 32 37.35 38.80 9.50
C ASN A 32 38.36 39.61 8.67
N ASP A 33 39.52 39.03 8.38
CA ASP A 33 40.61 39.62 7.58
C ASP A 33 41.18 38.67 6.50
N SER A 34 40.76 37.40 6.48
CA SER A 34 40.95 36.50 5.33
C SER A 34 39.84 35.44 5.24
N LEU A 35 39.62 34.87 4.05
CA LEU A 35 38.61 33.84 3.82
C LEU A 35 39.03 32.80 2.79
N LYS A 36 38.38 31.63 2.82
CA LYS A 36 38.48 30.59 1.80
C LYS A 36 37.12 29.96 1.59
N THR A 37 36.77 29.73 0.33
CA THR A 37 35.66 28.85 -0.02
C THR A 37 36.18 27.48 -0.46
N GLY A 38 35.45 26.43 -0.06
CA GLY A 38 35.62 25.07 -0.56
C GLY A 38 34.93 24.90 -1.92
N ASP A 39 34.31 23.74 -2.15
CA ASP A 39 33.50 23.47 -3.35
C ASP A 39 32.07 24.02 -3.20
N ALA A 40 31.96 25.31 -2.89
CA ALA A 40 30.69 25.97 -2.60
C ALA A 40 30.65 27.41 -3.14
N TRP A 41 29.45 27.87 -3.49
CA TRP A 41 29.17 29.23 -3.92
C TRP A 41 28.72 30.04 -2.72
N VAL A 42 29.37 31.17 -2.42
CA VAL A 42 29.13 31.93 -1.19
C VAL A 42 28.78 33.37 -1.50
N ILE A 43 27.74 33.91 -0.87
CA ILE A 43 27.45 35.35 -0.87
C ILE A 43 27.69 35.89 0.52
N VAL A 44 28.54 36.90 0.66
CA VAL A 44 28.75 37.62 1.92
C VAL A 44 28.14 39.01 1.86
N PHE A 45 27.68 39.50 3.00
CA PHE A 45 26.99 40.78 3.15
C PHE A 45 27.66 41.63 4.22
N ASP A 46 27.68 42.95 4.02
CA ASP A 46 28.31 43.87 4.96
C ASP A 46 27.39 44.37 6.09
N GLN A 47 26.14 43.91 6.11
CA GLN A 47 25.17 44.12 7.19
C GLN A 47 24.54 42.78 7.58
N THR A 48 23.83 42.79 8.72
CA THR A 48 23.07 41.62 9.19
C THR A 48 21.83 41.37 8.33
N SER A 49 21.26 40.19 8.46
CA SER A 49 20.04 39.70 7.81
C SER A 49 20.09 39.83 6.28
N TYR A 50 21.27 39.57 5.71
CA TYR A 50 21.54 39.55 4.28
C TYR A 50 21.26 40.89 3.57
N ASN A 51 21.55 42.00 4.26
CA ASN A 51 21.37 43.36 3.75
C ASN A 51 22.69 44.03 3.38
N GLY A 52 22.58 45.21 2.77
CA GLY A 52 23.73 46.07 2.49
C GLY A 52 24.44 45.68 1.21
N ASN A 53 25.75 45.92 1.17
CA ASN A 53 26.60 45.55 0.06
C ASN A 53 26.91 44.06 0.11
N LEU A 54 26.96 43.43 -1.07
CA LEU A 54 27.23 41.99 -1.18
C LEU A 54 28.44 41.69 -2.04
N TRP A 55 29.03 40.53 -1.79
CA TRP A 55 30.07 39.95 -2.62
C TRP A 55 29.78 38.48 -2.88
N MET A 56 29.68 38.14 -4.17
CA MET A 56 29.47 36.78 -4.67
C MET A 56 30.84 36.14 -4.92
N ILE A 57 31.13 35.08 -4.18
CA ILE A 57 32.43 34.40 -4.11
C ILE A 57 32.28 33.01 -4.73
N PRO A 58 32.96 32.70 -5.84
CA PRO A 58 32.84 31.39 -6.48
C PRO A 58 33.57 30.29 -5.67
N PRO A 59 33.34 29.01 -6.00
CA PRO A 59 34.05 27.89 -5.38
C PRO A 59 35.57 27.99 -5.49
N ASN A 60 36.26 27.45 -4.51
CA ASN A 60 37.72 27.33 -4.42
C ASN A 60 38.44 28.69 -4.48
N THR A 61 37.85 29.73 -3.88
CA THR A 61 38.39 31.09 -3.87
C THR A 61 39.15 31.37 -2.57
N PRO A 62 40.48 31.60 -2.65
CA PRO A 62 41.29 31.97 -1.50
C PRO A 62 41.57 33.48 -1.48
N GLU A 63 41.21 34.15 -0.38
CA GLU A 63 41.44 35.58 -0.20
C GLU A 63 42.22 35.83 1.08
N SER A 64 43.53 36.01 0.94
CA SER A 64 44.48 36.06 2.04
C SER A 64 44.51 37.39 2.80
N ASP A 65 43.92 38.46 2.25
CA ASP A 65 43.95 39.77 2.88
C ASP A 65 42.76 40.64 2.43
N LEU A 66 41.74 40.73 3.30
CA LEU A 66 40.53 41.51 3.02
C LEU A 66 40.76 43.02 3.10
N ASN A 67 41.94 43.51 3.50
CA ASN A 67 42.30 44.94 3.36
C ASN A 67 42.43 45.37 1.89
N HIS A 68 42.53 44.41 0.96
CA HIS A 68 42.75 44.65 -0.46
C HIS A 68 41.58 44.23 -1.35
N VAL A 69 40.49 43.75 -0.76
CA VAL A 69 39.26 43.41 -1.48
C VAL A 69 38.29 44.57 -1.32
N GLU A 70 38.05 45.29 -2.42
CA GLU A 70 37.12 46.42 -2.43
C GLU A 70 35.68 45.97 -2.22
N ARG A 71 34.96 46.70 -1.37
CA ARG A 71 33.53 46.56 -1.18
C ARG A 71 32.83 47.60 -2.04
N VAL A 72 32.05 47.14 -3.01
CA VAL A 72 31.34 48.02 -3.95
C VAL A 72 29.84 47.97 -3.69
N ASN A 73 29.15 49.09 -3.92
CA ASN A 73 27.70 49.16 -3.89
C ASN A 73 27.07 48.70 -5.21
N GLN A 74 25.73 48.61 -5.26
CA GLN A 74 24.99 48.12 -6.43
C GLN A 74 25.22 48.97 -7.69
N SER A 75 25.59 50.24 -7.52
CA SER A 75 25.92 51.16 -8.62
C SER A 75 27.41 51.10 -9.02
N GLY A 76 28.20 50.22 -8.43
CA GLY A 76 29.64 50.07 -8.65
C GLY A 76 30.50 51.12 -7.93
N GLY A 77 29.94 51.87 -6.98
CA GLY A 77 30.68 52.81 -6.15
C GLY A 77 31.46 52.10 -5.04
N ASN A 78 32.69 52.51 -4.75
CA ASN A 78 33.51 51.95 -3.68
C ASN A 78 33.02 52.45 -2.29
N GLU A 79 32.70 51.52 -1.40
CA GLU A 79 32.20 51.72 -0.03
C GLU A 79 33.22 51.31 1.04
N GLY A 80 34.45 50.99 0.65
CA GLY A 80 35.55 50.58 1.53
C GLY A 80 36.13 49.21 1.17
N VAL A 81 36.58 48.48 2.19
CA VAL A 81 37.19 47.15 2.04
C VAL A 81 36.44 46.12 2.89
N TRP A 82 36.57 44.84 2.56
CA TRP A 82 35.83 43.77 3.23
C TRP A 82 36.38 43.37 4.63
N LYS A 83 37.54 43.89 5.04
CA LYS A 83 38.06 43.65 6.40
C LYS A 83 37.05 44.11 7.46
N ASN A 84 36.74 43.21 8.39
CA ASN A 84 35.81 43.42 9.49
C ASN A 84 34.44 43.93 9.01
N ALA A 85 34.05 43.59 7.77
CA ALA A 85 32.81 44.05 7.17
C ALA A 85 31.77 42.94 7.07
N ILE A 86 32.19 41.69 6.90
CA ILE A 86 31.27 40.57 6.71
C ILE A 86 30.44 40.38 7.98
N GLN A 87 29.13 40.59 7.87
CA GLN A 87 28.16 40.53 8.97
C GLN A 87 27.08 39.47 8.75
N SER A 88 26.89 38.98 7.52
CA SER A 88 26.04 37.82 7.23
C SER A 88 26.48 37.14 5.93
N PHE A 89 26.09 35.89 5.70
CA PHE A 89 26.42 35.16 4.47
C PHE A 89 25.43 34.04 4.14
N ILE A 90 25.46 33.56 2.89
CA ILE A 90 24.72 32.37 2.42
C ILE A 90 25.67 31.47 1.63
N ILE A 91 25.62 30.16 1.88
CA ILE A 91 26.39 29.11 1.20
C ILE A 91 25.44 28.26 0.36
N TYR A 92 25.81 28.00 -0.90
CA TYR A 92 25.11 27.09 -1.81
C TYR A 92 26.05 25.97 -2.24
N LYS A 93 25.51 24.75 -2.35
CA LYS A 93 26.23 23.56 -2.86
C LYS A 93 26.11 23.36 -4.37
N GLN A 94 25.38 24.23 -5.05
CA GLN A 94 25.23 24.28 -6.49
C GLN A 94 25.19 25.74 -6.92
N GLU A 95 25.63 26.06 -8.14
CA GLU A 95 25.59 27.43 -8.67
C GLU A 95 24.14 27.95 -8.70
N PRO A 96 23.81 29.03 -7.97
CA PRO A 96 22.48 29.62 -8.04
C PRO A 96 22.15 30.12 -9.44
N SER A 97 20.88 30.00 -9.85
CA SER A 97 20.44 30.38 -11.21
C SER A 97 20.71 31.86 -11.56
N PHE A 98 20.75 32.74 -10.56
CA PHE A 98 21.03 34.17 -10.71
C PHE A 98 22.52 34.52 -10.69
N TRP A 99 23.42 33.55 -10.50
CA TRP A 99 24.85 33.80 -10.20
C TRP A 99 25.57 34.61 -11.29
N THR A 100 25.14 34.46 -12.54
CA THR A 100 25.73 35.13 -13.71
C THR A 100 25.06 36.44 -14.08
N THR A 101 24.04 36.88 -13.33
CA THR A 101 23.33 38.12 -13.61
C THR A 101 24.11 39.35 -13.15
N THR A 102 24.01 40.47 -13.88
CA THR A 102 24.75 41.71 -13.55
C THR A 102 24.10 42.54 -12.43
N SER A 103 22.92 42.12 -11.95
CA SER A 103 22.20 42.76 -10.86
C SER A 103 22.39 41.97 -9.58
N TRP A 104 22.54 42.66 -8.45
CA TRP A 104 22.48 42.04 -7.13
C TRP A 104 21.20 41.22 -6.97
N PRO A 105 21.28 39.98 -6.43
CA PRO A 105 20.09 39.20 -6.14
C PRO A 105 19.18 39.95 -5.16
N SER A 106 17.89 39.95 -5.46
CA SER A 106 16.86 40.32 -4.50
C SER A 106 16.81 39.29 -3.36
N ARG A 107 16.29 39.69 -2.19
CA ARG A 107 16.16 38.79 -1.03
C ARG A 107 15.36 37.52 -1.34
N SER A 108 14.39 37.59 -2.26
CA SER A 108 13.66 36.42 -2.75
C SER A 108 14.51 35.48 -3.59
N GLN A 109 15.51 36.00 -4.32
CA GLN A 109 16.45 35.20 -5.12
C GLN A 109 17.48 34.49 -4.23
N LEU A 110 17.83 35.08 -3.08
CA LEU A 110 18.73 34.46 -2.09
C LEU A 110 18.20 33.13 -1.50
N THR A 111 16.95 32.77 -1.80
CA THR A 111 16.33 31.51 -1.37
C THR A 111 15.76 30.73 -2.56
N ASP A 112 16.20 31.02 -3.79
CA ASP A 112 15.73 30.30 -4.98
C ASP A 112 16.11 28.81 -4.92
N LEU A 113 15.12 27.95 -5.10
CA LEU A 113 15.27 26.50 -5.03
C LEU A 113 15.31 25.90 -6.44
N ASN A 114 16.16 24.89 -6.62
CA ASN A 114 16.19 24.10 -7.85
C ASN A 114 15.03 23.09 -7.87
N LEU A 115 14.93 22.36 -8.99
CA LEU A 115 13.94 21.31 -9.18
C LEU A 115 13.96 20.29 -8.03
N ASN A 116 12.78 19.93 -7.54
CA ASN A 116 12.51 18.96 -6.46
C ASN A 116 13.10 19.36 -5.10
N GLN A 117 13.47 20.62 -4.89
CA GLN A 117 14.06 21.06 -3.64
C GLN A 117 13.06 21.69 -2.67
N VAL A 118 13.32 21.52 -1.38
CA VAL A 118 12.64 22.20 -0.27
C VAL A 118 13.68 22.82 0.65
N LEU A 119 13.39 24.03 1.14
CA LEU A 119 14.16 24.71 2.18
C LEU A 119 13.35 24.74 3.47
N PHE A 120 13.94 24.29 4.57
CA PHE A 120 13.47 24.55 5.93
C PHE A 120 14.41 25.55 6.59
N GLY A 121 13.85 26.56 7.24
CA GLY A 121 14.58 27.58 7.99
C GLY A 121 14.19 27.56 9.46
N GLU A 122 15.20 27.74 10.31
CA GLU A 122 15.06 27.76 11.76
C GLU A 122 14.15 28.90 12.21
N ASN A 123 14.31 30.07 11.60
CA ASN A 123 13.56 31.27 11.92
C ASN A 123 12.66 31.70 10.76
N SER A 124 11.81 32.70 11.02
CA SER A 124 11.02 33.37 9.98
C SER A 124 11.90 33.96 8.88
N ASP A 125 11.31 34.22 7.72
CA ASP A 125 11.96 34.73 6.51
C ASP A 125 13.16 33.90 6.03
N TYR A 126 13.18 32.60 6.34
CA TYR A 126 14.26 31.67 5.99
C TYR A 126 15.61 32.05 6.62
N LEU A 127 15.57 32.72 7.78
CA LEU A 127 16.75 33.14 8.53
C LEU A 127 17.22 32.05 9.50
N GLY A 128 18.43 32.24 10.05
CA GLY A 128 19.09 31.28 10.94
C GLY A 128 19.54 30.03 10.20
N ASP A 129 19.71 28.95 10.96
CA ASP A 129 20.11 27.68 10.37
C ASP A 129 19.07 27.20 9.36
N SER A 130 19.53 26.62 8.25
CA SER A 130 18.64 26.17 7.19
C SER A 130 19.15 24.90 6.53
N GLY A 131 18.20 24.15 5.97
CA GLY A 131 18.43 22.85 5.37
C GLY A 131 17.72 22.76 4.03
N VAL A 132 18.45 22.39 2.98
CA VAL A 132 17.88 22.12 1.66
C VAL A 132 17.82 20.61 1.43
N PHE A 133 16.62 20.10 1.19
CA PHE A 133 16.36 18.70 0.87
C PHE A 133 16.01 18.58 -0.61
N THR A 134 16.43 17.49 -1.25
CA THR A 134 16.15 17.23 -2.67
C THR A 134 15.37 15.92 -2.77
N GLY A 135 14.21 15.95 -3.43
CA GLY A 135 13.35 14.80 -3.62
C GLY A 135 13.90 13.78 -4.64
N PRO A 136 13.46 12.50 -4.57
CA PRO A 136 12.57 11.98 -3.54
C PRO A 136 13.30 11.82 -2.19
N TYR A 137 12.64 12.17 -1.09
CA TYR A 137 13.26 12.15 0.23
C TYR A 137 12.26 11.79 1.33
N ASN A 138 12.71 10.99 2.30
CA ASN A 138 11.94 10.62 3.48
C ASN A 138 12.72 11.05 4.72
N ALA A 139 12.08 11.78 5.63
CA ALA A 139 12.60 12.08 6.94
C ALA A 139 11.63 11.56 8.00
N GLY A 140 11.80 10.31 8.43
CA GLY A 140 10.95 9.69 9.47
C GLY A 140 11.07 10.39 10.83
N SER A 141 12.22 11.01 11.11
CA SER A 141 12.36 11.89 12.26
C SER A 141 13.33 13.03 11.97
N LEU A 142 12.87 14.26 12.19
CA LEU A 142 13.75 15.42 12.19
C LEU A 142 14.69 15.45 13.41
N SER A 143 14.46 14.63 14.44
CA SER A 143 15.42 14.50 15.55
C SER A 143 16.74 13.87 15.14
N ASP A 144 16.75 13.19 13.99
CA ASP A 144 17.90 12.49 13.42
C ASP A 144 18.59 13.33 12.34
N ILE A 145 17.99 14.47 11.98
CA ILE A 145 18.51 15.44 11.03
C ILE A 145 18.90 16.68 11.84
N GLY A 146 20.20 16.88 12.03
CA GLY A 146 20.72 18.10 12.62
C GLY A 146 20.77 19.24 11.61
N TRP A 147 20.65 20.47 12.11
CA TRP A 147 21.23 21.62 11.44
C TRP A 147 22.74 21.39 11.29
N PRO A 148 23.38 21.98 10.25
CA PRO A 148 24.81 21.80 10.00
C PRO A 148 25.72 22.07 11.22
N ASP A 149 25.29 22.92 12.15
CA ASP A 149 26.10 23.43 13.27
C ASP A 149 25.71 22.87 14.67
N SER A 150 24.98 21.74 14.71
CA SER A 150 24.77 20.81 15.87
C SER A 150 23.43 20.82 16.61
N ASP A 151 22.54 21.78 16.38
CA ASP A 151 21.18 21.74 16.91
C ASP A 151 20.28 20.81 16.07
N LYS A 152 19.37 20.08 16.72
CA LYS A 152 18.48 19.13 16.02
C LYS A 152 17.33 19.91 15.36
N MET A 153 16.89 19.48 14.17
CA MET A 153 15.70 20.04 13.50
C MET A 153 14.37 19.63 14.18
N SER A 154 14.36 19.42 15.50
CA SER A 154 13.19 18.95 16.26
C SER A 154 13.04 19.70 17.58
N GLY A 155 11.82 20.12 17.91
CA GLY A 155 11.52 20.81 19.17
C GLY A 155 11.43 22.33 19.01
N THR A 156 11.62 23.08 20.10
CA THR A 156 11.57 24.56 20.06
C THR A 156 12.77 25.12 19.32
N GLY A 157 12.55 26.05 18.38
CA GLY A 157 13.59 26.52 17.46
C GLY A 157 13.96 25.47 16.41
N SER A 158 13.01 24.64 16.00
CA SER A 158 13.17 23.72 14.88
C SER A 158 12.81 24.45 13.60
N VAL A 159 11.65 24.20 12.98
CA VAL A 159 11.31 24.82 11.69
C VAL A 159 10.27 25.91 11.90
N SER A 160 10.63 27.14 11.54
CA SER A 160 9.73 28.32 11.59
C SER A 160 9.42 28.91 10.22
N SER A 161 10.13 28.50 9.16
CA SER A 161 9.81 28.88 7.78
C SER A 161 10.11 27.74 6.81
N LEU A 162 9.40 27.72 5.68
CA LEU A 162 9.54 26.68 4.66
C LEU A 162 9.29 27.22 3.25
N LYS A 163 10.03 26.69 2.27
CA LYS A 163 9.83 27.01 0.86
C LYS A 163 9.93 25.75 0.01
N THR A 164 9.02 25.58 -0.94
CA THR A 164 9.09 24.51 -1.95
C THR A 164 9.53 25.06 -3.31
N GLY A 165 10.42 24.34 -3.99
CA GLY A 165 10.89 24.63 -5.33
C GLY A 165 9.98 24.07 -6.43
N PRO A 166 10.38 24.20 -7.71
CA PRO A 166 9.72 23.53 -8.83
C PRO A 166 9.60 22.02 -8.61
N ASN A 167 8.44 21.40 -8.91
CA ASN A 167 8.16 19.96 -8.75
C ASN A 167 8.43 19.34 -7.36
N ALA A 168 8.56 20.16 -6.31
CA ALA A 168 8.68 19.69 -4.93
C ALA A 168 7.30 19.56 -4.29
N TRP A 169 6.81 18.32 -4.15
CA TRP A 169 5.52 18.01 -3.54
C TRP A 169 5.76 17.48 -2.12
N LEU A 170 5.52 18.33 -1.13
CA LEU A 170 5.93 18.11 0.24
C LEU A 170 4.74 17.76 1.13
N ILE A 171 4.87 16.73 1.97
CA ILE A 171 3.95 16.44 3.06
C ILE A 171 4.72 16.56 4.37
N ILE A 172 4.25 17.42 5.26
CA ILE A 172 4.81 17.58 6.62
C ILE A 172 3.87 16.98 7.65
N PHE A 173 4.44 16.47 8.73
CA PHE A 173 3.74 15.77 9.81
C PHE A 173 4.17 16.31 11.17
N ASP A 174 3.25 16.32 12.13
CA ASP A 174 3.53 16.78 13.49
C ASP A 174 4.01 15.68 14.46
N GLN A 175 4.13 14.46 13.97
CA GLN A 175 4.73 13.33 14.68
C GLN A 175 5.81 12.67 13.82
N THR A 176 6.61 11.80 14.43
CA THR A 176 7.59 10.98 13.71
C THR A 176 6.89 9.96 12.82
N ASP A 177 7.65 9.34 11.93
CA ASP A 177 7.25 8.18 11.12
C ASP A 177 6.00 8.44 10.27
N PHE A 178 5.85 9.70 9.84
CA PHE A 178 4.79 10.17 8.96
C PHE A 178 3.40 10.02 9.59
N GLU A 179 3.28 10.19 10.90
CA GLU A 179 2.03 10.12 11.65
C GLU A 179 1.46 11.49 12.07
N GLY A 180 0.27 11.46 12.66
CA GLY A 180 -0.36 12.64 13.26
C GLY A 180 -1.05 13.57 12.27
N ASN A 181 -1.14 14.84 12.64
CA ASN A 181 -1.70 15.87 11.77
C ASN A 181 -0.69 16.16 10.66
N PHE A 182 -1.18 16.46 9.45
CA PHE A 182 -0.32 16.67 8.30
C PHE A 182 -0.77 17.86 7.45
N SER A 183 0.14 18.36 6.62
CA SER A 183 -0.16 19.37 5.61
C SER A 183 0.52 19.02 4.29
N LYS A 184 -0.24 19.19 3.20
CA LYS A 184 0.22 19.01 1.82
C LYS A 184 0.60 20.35 1.24
N ILE A 185 1.86 20.51 0.86
CA ILE A 185 2.44 21.76 0.39
C ILE A 185 2.86 21.59 -1.05
N ALA A 186 2.18 22.31 -1.95
CA ALA A 186 2.40 22.27 -3.38
C ALA A 186 3.76 22.88 -3.77
N PRO A 187 4.24 22.68 -5.01
CA PRO A 187 5.41 23.38 -5.53
C PRO A 187 5.26 24.91 -5.49
N TYR A 188 6.39 25.62 -5.38
CA TYR A 188 6.47 27.10 -5.36
C TYR A 188 5.78 27.80 -4.19
N VAL A 189 5.53 27.12 -3.08
CA VAL A 189 4.91 27.71 -1.89
C VAL A 189 5.99 28.31 -0.99
N PRO A 190 5.93 29.62 -0.67
CA PRO A 190 6.87 30.27 0.24
C PRO A 190 6.19 30.66 1.55
N TYR A 191 6.25 29.80 2.56
CA TYR A 191 5.84 30.15 3.92
C TYR A 191 7.01 30.77 4.68
N SER A 192 7.07 32.09 4.69
CA SER A 192 8.10 32.84 5.41
C SER A 192 7.89 32.82 6.93
N ASP A 193 6.67 32.55 7.42
CA ASP A 193 6.39 32.43 8.84
C ASP A 193 5.33 31.34 9.08
N LEU A 194 5.72 30.27 9.77
CA LEU A 194 4.82 29.16 10.08
C LEU A 194 3.82 29.46 11.19
N ASN A 195 3.99 30.55 11.95
CA ASN A 195 2.98 31.02 12.90
C ASN A 195 1.69 31.46 12.18
N GLU A 196 1.76 31.77 10.88
CA GLU A 196 0.61 32.16 10.05
C GLU A 196 -0.02 30.97 9.31
N VAL A 197 0.52 29.76 9.46
CA VAL A 197 0.07 28.57 8.76
C VAL A 197 -0.65 27.65 9.76
N GLY A 198 -1.97 27.63 9.69
CA GLY A 198 -2.80 26.78 10.55
C GLY A 198 -2.50 25.29 10.36
N ARG A 199 -2.49 24.57 11.47
CA ARG A 199 -2.38 23.11 11.57
C ARG A 199 -3.75 22.55 11.90
N PHE A 200 -4.23 21.62 11.08
CA PHE A 200 -5.56 21.04 11.17
C PHE A 200 -5.46 19.55 11.40
N ASN A 201 -6.39 18.99 12.18
CA ASN A 201 -6.55 17.55 12.27
C ASN A 201 -7.32 17.00 11.05
N LEU A 202 -7.47 15.67 10.98
CA LEU A 202 -8.16 14.99 9.88
C LEU A 202 -9.63 15.42 9.68
N ASP A 203 -10.30 15.89 10.73
CA ASP A 203 -11.69 16.38 10.64
C ASP A 203 -11.79 17.84 10.15
N GLY A 204 -10.66 18.51 9.94
CA GLY A 204 -10.58 19.90 9.48
C GLY A 204 -10.65 20.94 10.61
N THR A 205 -10.59 20.52 11.87
CA THR A 205 -10.49 21.43 13.03
C THR A 205 -9.06 21.92 13.22
N GLU A 206 -8.90 23.24 13.37
CA GLU A 206 -7.61 23.86 13.68
C GLU A 206 -7.16 23.50 15.10
N VAL A 207 -5.94 22.97 15.22
CA VAL A 207 -5.32 22.50 16.48
C VAL A 207 -4.08 23.30 16.86
N GLY A 208 -3.73 24.34 16.10
CA GLY A 208 -2.59 25.22 16.31
C GLY A 208 -2.01 25.72 15.00
N ASP A 209 -0.75 26.11 15.00
CA ASP A 209 0.04 26.47 13.82
C ASP A 209 1.16 25.44 13.57
N TRP A 210 1.94 25.63 12.51
CA TRP A 210 3.04 24.74 12.15
C TRP A 210 4.41 25.13 12.72
N ASN A 211 4.52 26.25 13.44
CA ASN A 211 5.79 26.73 13.99
C ASN A 211 6.35 25.74 15.02
N ASP A 212 7.57 25.27 14.80
CA ASP A 212 8.23 24.26 15.64
C ASP A 212 7.48 22.92 15.76
N GLN A 213 6.45 22.68 14.92
CA GLN A 213 5.60 21.49 15.04
C GLN A 213 5.99 20.37 14.07
N ILE A 214 6.79 20.63 13.03
CA ILE A 214 7.17 19.60 12.05
C ILE A 214 8.12 18.60 12.71
N GLN A 215 7.79 17.30 12.65
CA GLN A 215 8.59 16.21 13.22
C GLN A 215 9.03 15.19 12.17
N SER A 216 8.30 15.05 11.06
CA SER A 216 8.69 14.21 9.93
C SER A 216 8.15 14.78 8.61
N PHE A 217 8.72 14.37 7.48
CA PHE A 217 8.22 14.78 6.16
C PHE A 217 8.54 13.80 5.04
N LEU A 218 7.71 13.85 3.99
CA LEU A 218 7.89 13.15 2.72
C LEU A 218 7.98 14.18 1.60
N LEU A 219 8.95 14.02 0.71
CA LEU A 219 9.17 14.89 -0.44
C LEU A 219 9.13 14.07 -1.73
N TYR A 220 8.08 14.29 -2.52
CA TYR A 220 7.87 13.69 -3.82
C TYR A 220 8.35 14.61 -4.96
N THR A 221 8.71 14.00 -6.09
CA THR A 221 9.18 14.70 -7.31
C THR A 221 8.08 14.91 -8.34
N TYR A 222 6.87 14.49 -8.01
CA TYR A 222 5.65 14.57 -8.80
C TYR A 222 4.45 14.62 -7.85
N GLU A 223 3.28 15.04 -8.34
CA GLU A 223 2.05 15.07 -7.54
C GLU A 223 1.59 13.64 -7.27
N PRO A 224 1.59 13.15 -6.01
CA PRO A 224 1.03 11.84 -5.69
C PRO A 224 -0.46 11.80 -6.03
N GLU A 225 -0.98 10.67 -6.47
CA GLU A 225 -2.36 10.58 -6.97
C GLU A 225 -3.40 10.77 -5.85
N PHE A 226 -3.04 10.49 -4.60
CA PHE A 226 -3.85 10.82 -3.43
C PHE A 226 -3.82 12.31 -3.03
N TRP A 227 -3.05 13.17 -3.72
CA TRP A 227 -2.81 14.56 -3.31
C TRP A 227 -4.09 15.36 -3.09
N ASN A 228 -5.10 15.16 -3.95
CA ASN A 228 -6.36 15.89 -3.89
C ASN A 228 -7.37 15.36 -2.85
N THR A 229 -6.96 14.43 -1.99
CA THR A 229 -7.80 13.94 -0.88
C THR A 229 -7.49 14.57 0.46
N SER A 230 -8.37 14.32 1.43
CA SER A 230 -8.17 14.63 2.83
C SER A 230 -7.13 13.75 3.54
N TYR A 231 -6.43 12.85 2.84
CA TYR A 231 -5.48 11.90 3.44
C TYR A 231 -4.06 12.09 2.93
N SER A 232 -3.06 11.87 3.78
CA SER A 232 -1.64 12.00 3.43
C SER A 232 -1.07 10.85 2.59
N ARG A 233 -1.89 9.83 2.33
CA ARG A 233 -1.52 8.54 1.75
C ARG A 233 -2.75 7.86 1.15
N PRO A 234 -2.59 6.79 0.35
CA PRO A 234 -3.68 5.86 0.06
C PRO A 234 -4.24 5.33 1.39
N TYR A 235 -5.50 5.64 1.69
CA TYR A 235 -6.05 5.48 3.03
C TYR A 235 -7.11 4.38 3.07
N VAL A 236 -6.94 3.42 3.98
CA VAL A 236 -7.98 2.44 4.30
C VAL A 236 -9.05 3.07 5.19
N ASP A 237 -10.23 3.35 4.62
CA ASP A 237 -11.41 3.70 5.42
C ASP A 237 -11.99 2.44 6.08
N PHE A 238 -11.72 2.28 7.38
CA PHE A 238 -12.19 1.13 8.14
C PHE A 238 -13.72 1.03 8.18
N SER A 239 -14.45 2.15 8.15
CA SER A 239 -15.92 2.14 8.10
C SER A 239 -16.41 1.47 6.82
N THR A 240 -15.84 1.87 5.68
CA THR A 240 -16.13 1.21 4.40
C THR A 240 -15.71 -0.26 4.45
N PHE A 241 -14.52 -0.57 4.96
CA PHE A 241 -14.00 -1.95 5.03
C PHE A 241 -14.89 -2.86 5.86
N TYR A 242 -15.28 -2.42 7.06
CA TYR A 242 -16.20 -3.13 7.95
C TYR A 242 -17.54 -3.42 7.28
N ASN A 243 -18.10 -2.44 6.56
CA ASN A 243 -19.39 -2.58 5.88
C ASN A 243 -19.36 -3.49 4.63
N LEU A 244 -18.17 -3.87 4.14
CA LEU A 244 -18.02 -4.87 3.07
C LEU A 244 -18.14 -6.30 3.57
N TYR A 245 -18.11 -6.51 4.89
CA TYR A 245 -18.36 -7.83 5.47
C TYR A 245 -19.85 -8.03 5.71
N PRO A 246 -20.36 -9.23 5.39
CA PRO A 246 -21.78 -9.50 5.51
C PRO A 246 -22.12 -9.92 6.95
N TYR A 247 -23.04 -9.19 7.59
CA TYR A 247 -23.55 -9.47 8.94
C TYR A 247 -22.48 -9.62 10.04
N PRO A 248 -21.57 -8.64 10.21
CA PRO A 248 -20.63 -8.66 11.33
C PRO A 248 -21.39 -8.66 12.67
N SER A 249 -20.91 -9.46 13.62
CA SER A 249 -21.41 -9.55 14.98
C SER A 249 -20.69 -8.61 15.95
N SER A 250 -19.52 -8.07 15.58
CA SER A 250 -18.86 -6.96 16.27
C SER A 250 -19.51 -5.62 15.94
N SER A 251 -19.05 -4.53 16.55
CA SER A 251 -19.35 -3.16 16.13
C SER A 251 -18.16 -2.53 15.41
N GLU A 252 -18.42 -1.60 14.49
CA GLU A 252 -17.36 -0.83 13.81
C GLU A 252 -16.40 -0.15 14.80
N SER A 253 -16.91 0.36 15.93
CA SER A 253 -16.12 0.99 16.98
C SER A 253 -15.17 0.05 17.74
N ASP A 254 -15.29 -1.27 17.53
CA ASP A 254 -14.38 -2.25 18.13
C ASP A 254 -13.04 -2.37 17.36
N ASN A 255 -12.87 -1.61 16.27
CA ASN A 255 -11.71 -1.67 15.37
C ASN A 255 -11.40 -3.09 14.88
N LYS A 256 -12.45 -3.89 14.68
CA LYS A 256 -12.37 -5.25 14.13
C LYS A 256 -13.71 -5.70 13.56
N VAL A 257 -13.64 -6.59 12.57
CA VAL A 257 -14.77 -7.32 12.03
C VAL A 257 -14.78 -8.70 12.69
N VAL A 258 -15.88 -9.07 13.34
CA VAL A 258 -16.14 -10.45 13.76
C VAL A 258 -17.35 -10.93 12.99
N TYR A 259 -17.24 -12.06 12.31
CA TYR A 259 -18.37 -12.65 11.59
C TYR A 259 -18.24 -14.18 11.57
N MET A 260 -19.36 -14.84 11.30
CA MET A 260 -19.41 -16.29 11.18
C MET A 260 -19.50 -16.69 9.71
N VAL A 261 -18.76 -17.72 9.34
CA VAL A 261 -18.97 -18.46 8.10
C VAL A 261 -19.07 -19.93 8.48
N GLU A 262 -20.14 -20.60 8.07
CA GLU A 262 -20.44 -21.97 8.49
C GLU A 262 -20.53 -22.06 10.03
N ASP A 263 -19.92 -23.08 10.62
CA ASP A 263 -19.82 -23.30 12.07
C ASP A 263 -18.66 -22.53 12.73
N SER A 264 -18.11 -21.54 12.02
CA SER A 264 -16.77 -21.01 12.27
C SER A 264 -16.76 -19.50 12.48
N THR A 265 -16.02 -19.01 13.48
CA THR A 265 -15.93 -17.58 13.79
C THR A 265 -14.59 -17.01 13.37
N TYR A 266 -14.62 -15.95 12.56
CA TYR A 266 -13.43 -15.23 12.11
C TYR A 266 -13.39 -13.82 12.70
N THR A 267 -12.19 -13.33 12.97
CA THR A 267 -11.92 -11.96 13.40
C THR A 267 -10.87 -11.35 12.48
N ILE A 268 -11.13 -10.14 11.99
CA ILE A 268 -10.22 -9.36 11.15
C ILE A 268 -10.03 -8.03 11.86
N ASP A 269 -8.80 -7.72 12.23
CA ASP A 269 -8.48 -6.47 12.89
C ASP A 269 -8.50 -5.31 11.89
N CYS A 270 -8.68 -4.08 12.39
CA CYS A 270 -8.53 -2.88 11.56
C CYS A 270 -7.14 -2.86 10.91
N PRO A 271 -7.05 -2.65 9.59
CA PRO A 271 -5.76 -2.49 8.90
C PRO A 271 -4.93 -1.40 9.57
N GLU A 272 -3.71 -1.75 10.00
CA GLU A 272 -2.82 -0.86 10.74
C GLU A 272 -1.87 -0.19 9.75
N PHE A 273 -1.85 1.15 9.70
CA PHE A 273 -0.79 1.85 8.98
C PHE A 273 0.54 1.58 9.68
N THR A 274 1.55 1.17 8.93
CA THR A 274 2.89 0.96 9.49
C THR A 274 3.93 1.90 8.89
N GLU A 275 3.90 2.11 7.58
CA GLU A 275 4.97 2.88 6.92
C GLU A 275 4.57 3.49 5.58
N GLN A 276 5.18 4.62 5.23
CA GLN A 276 5.01 5.32 3.95
C GLN A 276 6.36 5.79 3.41
N SER A 277 6.53 5.78 2.09
CA SER A 277 7.77 6.20 1.44
C SER A 277 7.52 7.00 0.16
N ALA A 278 8.35 8.00 -0.11
CA ALA A 278 8.42 8.72 -1.39
C ALA A 278 9.45 8.13 -2.38
N LYS A 279 10.13 7.04 -1.99
CA LYS A 279 11.17 6.34 -2.76
C LYS A 279 10.98 4.82 -2.69
N GLN A 280 11.64 4.09 -3.59
CA GLN A 280 11.60 2.62 -3.58
C GLN A 280 12.04 2.00 -2.24
N SER A 281 13.21 2.40 -1.74
CA SER A 281 13.87 1.79 -0.57
C SER A 281 14.10 2.82 0.53
N LEU A 282 13.72 2.48 1.76
CA LEU A 282 13.87 3.32 2.96
C LEU A 282 15.30 3.28 3.50
N SER A 283 15.88 2.09 3.60
CA SER A 283 17.30 1.89 3.93
C SER A 283 17.88 0.62 3.29
N SER A 284 19.21 0.48 3.36
CA SER A 284 19.91 -0.77 3.01
C SER A 284 19.86 -1.83 4.13
N TYR A 285 19.11 -1.58 5.20
CA TYR A 285 19.04 -2.40 6.43
C TYR A 285 17.62 -2.83 6.79
N ASP A 286 16.61 -2.50 6.00
CA ASP A 286 15.27 -3.05 6.19
C ASP A 286 15.27 -4.54 5.87
N ASP A 287 14.65 -5.33 6.74
CA ASP A 287 14.39 -6.75 6.49
C ASP A 287 13.39 -6.93 5.32
N ASP A 288 12.65 -5.86 4.98
CA ASP A 288 11.67 -5.79 3.90
C ASP A 288 12.35 -5.78 2.52
N ASN A 289 11.89 -6.65 1.61
CA ASN A 289 12.36 -6.65 0.22
C ASN A 289 11.74 -5.50 -0.58
N THR A 290 12.35 -4.32 -0.47
CA THR A 290 11.90 -3.10 -1.15
C THR A 290 12.31 -3.01 -2.62
N THR A 291 13.09 -3.96 -3.14
CA THR A 291 13.71 -3.92 -4.48
C THR A 291 12.70 -3.80 -5.62
N ASN A 292 11.46 -4.25 -5.41
CA ASN A 292 10.41 -4.29 -6.43
C ASN A 292 9.23 -3.36 -6.12
N LEU A 293 9.31 -2.58 -5.03
CA LEU A 293 8.29 -1.59 -4.74
C LEU A 293 8.40 -0.41 -5.73
N PRO A 294 7.32 0.36 -5.96
CA PRO A 294 7.34 1.47 -6.89
C PRO A 294 8.43 2.50 -6.55
N THR A 295 9.18 2.95 -7.57
CA THR A 295 10.25 3.93 -7.38
C THR A 295 9.77 5.31 -6.99
N ASN A 296 8.48 5.54 -7.19
CA ASN A 296 7.79 6.80 -7.01
C ASN A 296 7.10 6.89 -5.62
N GLY A 297 7.11 5.80 -4.85
CA GLY A 297 6.66 5.75 -3.46
C GLY A 297 5.55 4.72 -3.23
N TRP A 298 5.29 4.43 -1.96
CA TRP A 298 4.36 3.39 -1.54
C TRP A 298 3.90 3.60 -0.09
N THR A 299 2.85 2.89 0.31
CA THR A 299 2.27 2.86 1.67
C THR A 299 2.01 1.42 2.09
N LYS A 300 2.39 1.07 3.32
CA LYS A 300 2.29 -0.27 3.91
C LYS A 300 1.22 -0.30 5.00
N TYR A 301 0.40 -1.33 4.95
CA TYR A 301 -0.59 -1.67 5.98
C TYR A 301 -0.36 -3.09 6.48
N SER A 302 -0.31 -3.29 7.79
CA SER A 302 -0.29 -4.62 8.39
C SER A 302 -1.71 -5.12 8.65
N MET A 303 -1.91 -6.40 8.36
CA MET A 303 -3.19 -7.10 8.50
C MET A 303 -3.03 -8.25 9.49
N SER A 304 -4.04 -8.40 10.36
CA SER A 304 -4.15 -9.49 11.33
C SER A 304 -5.55 -10.11 11.23
N LEU A 305 -5.57 -11.43 11.02
CA LEU A 305 -6.77 -12.24 10.93
C LEU A 305 -6.65 -13.42 11.88
N LYS A 306 -7.80 -13.87 12.35
CA LYS A 306 -7.90 -14.94 13.33
C LYS A 306 -9.13 -15.80 13.08
N HIS A 307 -8.95 -17.11 13.14
CA HIS A 307 -10.04 -18.09 13.18
C HIS A 307 -10.12 -18.67 14.60
N GLN A 308 -11.29 -18.51 15.24
CA GLN A 308 -11.51 -19.05 16.58
C GLN A 308 -11.68 -20.56 16.52
N ASN A 309 -10.86 -21.29 17.27
CA ASN A 309 -10.90 -22.73 17.25
C ASN A 309 -11.45 -23.29 18.57
N PRO A 310 -12.77 -23.49 18.69
CA PRO A 310 -13.39 -23.89 19.95
C PRO A 310 -12.97 -25.29 20.42
N ALA A 311 -12.43 -26.11 19.51
CA ALA A 311 -11.94 -27.45 19.82
C ALA A 311 -10.51 -27.47 20.43
N PHE A 312 -9.74 -26.38 20.27
CA PHE A 312 -8.37 -26.27 20.78
C PHE A 312 -8.23 -25.10 21.78
N SER A 313 -7.10 -25.06 22.49
CA SER A 313 -6.79 -23.98 23.44
C SER A 313 -6.18 -22.74 22.78
N PHE A 314 -5.95 -22.79 21.48
CA PHE A 314 -5.32 -21.73 20.69
C PHE A 314 -6.07 -21.58 19.39
N ASP A 315 -6.17 -20.33 18.95
CA ASP A 315 -6.79 -19.96 17.71
C ASP A 315 -5.78 -19.97 16.55
N ASP A 316 -6.29 -20.05 15.33
CA ASP A 316 -5.49 -19.97 14.12
C ASP A 316 -5.32 -18.50 13.71
N THR A 317 -4.17 -18.12 13.15
CA THR A 317 -3.84 -16.73 12.81
C THR A 317 -3.28 -16.61 11.41
N CYS A 318 -3.54 -15.47 10.76
CA CYS A 318 -2.91 -15.06 9.50
C CYS A 318 -2.56 -13.58 9.58
N ASN A 319 -1.28 -13.27 9.41
CA ASN A 319 -0.77 -11.91 9.36
C ASN A 319 -0.07 -11.68 8.02
N PHE A 320 -0.15 -10.46 7.49
CA PHE A 320 0.59 -10.08 6.29
C PHE A 320 0.67 -8.56 6.17
N ASP A 321 1.63 -8.09 5.38
CA ASP A 321 1.80 -6.68 5.05
C ASP A 321 1.35 -6.42 3.62
N ALA A 322 0.47 -5.45 3.43
CA ALA A 322 -0.04 -5.00 2.14
C ALA A 322 0.58 -3.67 1.73
N TYR A 323 1.22 -3.64 0.57
CA TYR A 323 1.85 -2.47 -0.01
C TYR A 323 0.99 -1.90 -1.13
N PHE A 324 0.71 -0.61 -1.05
CA PHE A 324 -0.03 0.15 -2.04
C PHE A 324 0.88 1.20 -2.68
N ASP A 325 0.77 1.40 -3.99
CA ASP A 325 1.40 2.54 -4.64
C ASP A 325 0.64 3.85 -4.32
N ASN A 326 1.13 4.99 -4.82
CA ASN A 326 0.48 6.27 -4.59
C ASN A 326 -0.88 6.42 -5.32
N THR A 327 -1.22 5.49 -6.23
CA THR A 327 -2.55 5.35 -6.86
C THR A 327 -3.53 4.52 -6.01
N GLY A 328 -3.08 3.96 -4.89
CA GLY A 328 -3.90 3.09 -4.06
C GLY A 328 -4.09 1.69 -4.64
N SER A 329 -3.28 1.29 -5.62
CA SER A 329 -3.27 -0.07 -6.17
C SER A 329 -2.37 -0.96 -5.32
N LEU A 330 -2.83 -2.19 -5.04
CA LEU A 330 -2.03 -3.17 -4.32
C LEU A 330 -0.88 -3.64 -5.21
N VAL A 331 0.37 -3.44 -4.75
CA VAL A 331 1.58 -3.79 -5.52
C VAL A 331 2.37 -4.95 -4.93
N SER A 332 2.19 -5.25 -3.64
CA SER A 332 2.85 -6.39 -3.00
C SER A 332 2.10 -6.79 -1.73
N ILE A 333 2.17 -8.09 -1.42
CA ILE A 333 1.93 -8.62 -0.09
C ILE A 333 3.25 -9.24 0.37
N GLN A 334 3.68 -8.98 1.60
CA GLN A 334 4.91 -9.54 2.17
C GLN A 334 4.67 -9.97 3.62
N HIS A 335 5.67 -10.64 4.22
CA HIS A 335 5.63 -11.14 5.61
C HIS A 335 4.35 -11.93 5.91
N TYR A 336 3.91 -12.72 4.93
CA TYR A 336 2.74 -13.55 5.10
C TYR A 336 3.05 -14.67 6.11
N ASP A 337 2.45 -14.62 7.28
CA ASP A 337 2.59 -15.63 8.32
C ASP A 337 1.21 -16.21 8.66
N MET A 338 1.02 -17.49 8.35
CA MET A 338 -0.20 -18.22 8.70
C MET A 338 0.15 -19.39 9.62
N ASN A 339 -0.39 -19.34 10.83
CA ASN A 339 -0.19 -20.34 11.86
C ASN A 339 -1.51 -21.04 12.18
N LEU A 340 -1.57 -22.33 11.88
CA LEU A 340 -2.72 -23.18 12.10
C LEU A 340 -2.42 -24.13 13.28
N ASN A 341 -2.49 -23.60 14.51
CA ASN A 341 -1.95 -24.12 15.79
C ASN A 341 -2.47 -25.53 16.21
N GLY A 342 -2.18 -26.54 15.39
CA GLY A 342 -2.55 -27.94 15.60
C GLY A 342 -2.21 -28.88 14.43
N ALA A 343 -1.95 -28.35 13.23
CA ALA A 343 -1.73 -29.15 12.02
C ALA A 343 -0.40 -28.85 11.29
N TYR A 344 -0.06 -27.57 11.06
CA TYR A 344 1.09 -27.22 10.21
C TYR A 344 1.50 -25.74 10.36
N GLN A 345 2.81 -25.46 10.31
CA GLN A 345 3.34 -24.13 9.98
C GLN A 345 3.67 -24.14 8.49
N ILE A 346 3.09 -23.22 7.73
CA ILE A 346 3.51 -23.01 6.33
C ILE A 346 4.98 -22.58 6.37
N SER A 347 5.85 -23.38 5.75
CA SER A 347 7.29 -23.14 5.85
C SER A 347 7.67 -21.80 5.21
N ASP A 348 8.62 -21.08 5.79
CA ASP A 348 9.19 -19.82 5.27
C ASP A 348 9.53 -19.90 3.78
N ALA A 349 10.04 -21.03 3.28
CA ALA A 349 10.35 -21.22 1.85
C ALA A 349 9.12 -21.17 0.90
N VAL A 350 7.91 -21.43 1.40
CA VAL A 350 6.64 -21.31 0.66
C VAL A 350 6.14 -19.87 0.72
N ILE A 351 6.36 -19.19 1.84
CA ILE A 351 6.10 -17.76 2.04
C ILE A 351 7.03 -16.93 1.14
N ASP A 352 8.33 -17.20 1.18
CA ASP A 352 9.36 -16.62 0.30
C ASP A 352 9.06 -16.88 -1.20
N ALA A 353 8.42 -18.01 -1.52
CA ALA A 353 8.01 -18.33 -2.89
C ALA A 353 6.73 -17.60 -3.33
N VAL A 354 5.84 -17.21 -2.41
CA VAL A 354 4.69 -16.33 -2.68
C VAL A 354 5.19 -14.89 -2.86
N ASP A 355 6.14 -14.46 -2.03
CA ASP A 355 6.90 -13.21 -2.22
C ASP A 355 7.64 -13.22 -3.58
N PHE A 356 8.07 -14.40 -4.06
CA PHE A 356 8.71 -14.63 -5.37
C PHE A 356 7.73 -14.89 -6.54
N GLU A 357 6.42 -15.00 -6.36
CA GLU A 357 5.46 -15.10 -7.48
C GLU A 357 4.71 -13.79 -7.72
N ALA A 358 4.56 -12.93 -6.71
CA ALA A 358 4.33 -11.50 -6.93
C ALA A 358 5.45 -10.88 -7.82
N TRP A 359 6.65 -11.47 -7.78
CA TRP A 359 7.82 -11.11 -8.58
C TRP A 359 7.71 -11.41 -10.09
N MET A 360 6.83 -12.32 -10.55
CA MET A 360 6.58 -12.54 -11.99
C MET A 360 5.64 -11.51 -12.63
N LEU A 361 4.87 -10.76 -11.82
CA LEU A 361 3.96 -9.72 -12.30
C LEU A 361 4.61 -8.32 -12.31
N GLY A 362 5.76 -8.15 -11.63
CA GLY A 362 6.51 -6.89 -11.58
C GLY A 362 7.67 -6.75 -12.61
N THR A 363 7.90 -7.74 -13.48
CA THR A 363 9.00 -7.68 -14.46
C THR A 363 8.54 -7.21 -15.83
N THR A 364 8.45 -5.88 -15.99
CA THR A 364 8.84 -5.12 -17.20
C THR A 364 8.75 -5.88 -18.54
N GLY A 365 7.61 -5.80 -19.24
CA GLY A 365 7.57 -6.07 -20.69
C GLY A 365 6.31 -6.69 -21.28
N ALA A 366 5.12 -6.15 -21.03
CA ALA A 366 3.96 -6.39 -21.91
C ALA A 366 2.94 -5.24 -21.88
N ILE A 367 3.38 -3.99 -21.66
CA ILE A 367 2.55 -2.79 -21.84
C ILE A 367 2.73 -2.34 -23.29
N GLU A 368 2.26 -3.10 -24.27
CA GLU A 368 1.98 -2.58 -25.61
C GLU A 368 0.78 -3.31 -26.26
N SER A 369 -0.38 -2.66 -26.18
CA SER A 369 -1.58 -2.72 -27.04
C SER A 369 -2.62 -3.82 -26.79
N PHE A 370 -3.85 -3.44 -26.41
CA PHE A 370 -5.09 -3.38 -27.18
C PHE A 370 -6.33 -3.04 -26.30
N GLY A 371 -6.58 -1.76 -26.00
CA GLY A 371 -7.89 -1.11 -26.19
C GLY A 371 -9.15 -1.69 -25.53
N VAL A 372 -9.21 -1.68 -24.19
CA VAL A 372 -10.41 -1.42 -23.37
C VAL A 372 -9.96 -0.76 -22.06
N SER A 373 -9.46 0.48 -22.09
CA SER A 373 -8.70 1.12 -20.96
C SER A 373 -7.99 0.07 -20.07
N GLU A 374 -6.98 -0.56 -20.66
CA GLU A 374 -6.26 -1.78 -20.22
C GLU A 374 -5.99 -1.87 -18.71
N GLU A 375 -5.74 -0.74 -18.08
CA GLU A 375 -5.35 -0.61 -16.67
C GLU A 375 -6.34 -1.22 -15.67
N ALA A 376 -7.64 -1.18 -15.97
CA ALA A 376 -8.64 -1.69 -15.04
C ALA A 376 -8.71 -3.23 -15.08
N ALA A 377 -8.86 -3.85 -16.27
CA ALA A 377 -8.95 -5.31 -16.37
C ALA A 377 -7.67 -6.02 -15.88
N GLU A 378 -6.50 -5.41 -16.07
CA GLU A 378 -5.20 -5.91 -15.62
C GLU A 378 -5.08 -5.91 -14.10
N ALA A 379 -5.44 -4.81 -13.41
CA ALA A 379 -5.36 -4.73 -11.94
C ALA A 379 -6.24 -5.76 -11.20
N PHE A 380 -7.39 -6.13 -11.77
CA PHE A 380 -8.21 -7.21 -11.23
C PHE A 380 -7.60 -8.59 -11.51
N VAL A 381 -7.11 -8.87 -12.72
CA VAL A 381 -6.41 -10.13 -12.97
C VAL A 381 -5.18 -10.29 -12.07
N GLU A 382 -4.45 -9.21 -11.77
CA GLU A 382 -3.27 -9.22 -10.89
C GLU A 382 -3.60 -9.54 -9.41
N VAL A 383 -4.61 -8.89 -8.82
CA VAL A 383 -5.08 -9.21 -7.46
C VAL A 383 -5.56 -10.67 -7.39
N PHE A 384 -6.19 -11.15 -8.47
CA PHE A 384 -6.65 -12.53 -8.56
C PHE A 384 -5.51 -13.54 -8.70
N ASP A 385 -4.54 -13.30 -9.57
CA ASP A 385 -3.38 -14.18 -9.75
C ASP A 385 -2.57 -14.29 -8.44
N PHE A 386 -2.43 -13.19 -7.70
CA PHE A 386 -1.83 -13.20 -6.36
C PHE A 386 -2.65 -14.04 -5.36
N VAL A 387 -3.94 -13.72 -5.19
CA VAL A 387 -4.85 -14.41 -4.25
C VAL A 387 -4.87 -15.92 -4.52
N THR A 388 -4.75 -16.27 -5.80
CA THR A 388 -4.78 -17.63 -6.30
C THR A 388 -3.44 -18.35 -6.13
N ALA A 389 -2.31 -17.70 -6.37
CA ALA A 389 -0.98 -18.27 -6.10
C ALA A 389 -0.81 -18.55 -4.59
N ALA A 390 -1.24 -17.60 -3.75
CA ALA A 390 -1.37 -17.78 -2.31
C ALA A 390 -2.28 -18.98 -1.99
N PHE A 391 -3.49 -19.03 -2.56
CA PHE A 391 -4.44 -20.12 -2.34
C PHE A 391 -3.88 -21.50 -2.73
N ASN A 392 -3.23 -21.62 -3.89
CA ASN A 392 -2.57 -22.84 -4.37
C ASN A 392 -1.48 -23.34 -3.42
N LYS A 393 -0.62 -22.44 -2.95
CA LYS A 393 0.52 -22.78 -2.11
C LYS A 393 0.09 -23.14 -0.68
N PHE A 394 -0.90 -22.44 -0.14
CA PHE A 394 -1.40 -22.72 1.22
C PHE A 394 -2.28 -23.96 1.27
N SER A 395 -3.12 -24.20 0.27
CA SER A 395 -3.94 -25.42 0.22
C SER A 395 -3.11 -26.72 0.12
N ALA A 396 -1.93 -26.66 -0.52
CA ALA A 396 -0.97 -27.78 -0.58
C ALA A 396 -0.29 -28.08 0.76
N ALA A 397 -0.19 -27.06 1.60
CA ALA A 397 0.42 -27.10 2.92
C ALA A 397 -0.52 -27.55 4.05
N ILE A 398 -1.85 -27.40 3.89
CA ILE A 398 -2.88 -27.72 4.92
C ILE A 398 -3.12 -29.25 5.03
N TYR A 399 -2.05 -30.05 5.15
CA TYR A 399 -2.13 -31.49 5.35
C TYR A 399 -1.96 -31.88 6.82
N LYS A 400 -2.86 -32.78 7.24
CA LYS A 400 -2.93 -33.54 8.51
C LYS A 400 -3.44 -32.80 9.75
N ILE A 401 -4.54 -33.38 10.23
CA ILE A 401 -5.19 -33.28 11.56
C ILE A 401 -6.38 -32.31 11.54
N THR A 402 -7.53 -32.91 11.21
CA THR A 402 -8.87 -32.56 11.67
C THR A 402 -9.31 -31.11 11.38
N ASP A 403 -10.01 -30.88 10.26
CA ASP A 403 -10.89 -29.71 10.17
C ASP A 403 -11.91 -29.83 11.33
N ASN A 404 -11.85 -28.88 12.25
CA ASN A 404 -12.68 -28.82 13.46
C ASN A 404 -13.69 -27.66 13.36
N GLY A 405 -14.12 -27.34 12.14
CA GLY A 405 -15.15 -26.34 11.88
C GLY A 405 -14.59 -25.04 11.35
N GLY A 406 -13.84 -25.07 10.22
CA GLY A 406 -13.53 -23.90 9.40
C GLY A 406 -12.06 -23.59 9.15
N GLN A 407 -11.12 -24.41 9.65
CA GLN A 407 -9.68 -24.19 9.41
C GLN A 407 -9.33 -24.22 7.92
N PHE A 408 -9.98 -25.10 7.17
CA PHE A 408 -9.78 -25.21 5.73
C PHE A 408 -10.42 -24.02 4.97
N TYR A 409 -11.49 -23.44 5.52
CA TYR A 409 -12.18 -22.27 4.97
C TYR A 409 -11.52 -20.92 5.35
N PHE A 410 -10.56 -20.92 6.28
CA PHE A 410 -9.85 -19.70 6.67
C PHE A 410 -9.08 -19.07 5.49
N LEU A 411 -8.63 -19.89 4.54
CA LEU A 411 -7.93 -19.42 3.35
C LEU A 411 -8.84 -18.58 2.41
N PRO A 412 -10.05 -19.02 2.03
CA PRO A 412 -11.06 -18.15 1.42
C PRO A 412 -11.32 -16.83 2.16
N VAL A 413 -11.38 -16.86 3.50
CA VAL A 413 -11.58 -15.64 4.31
C VAL A 413 -10.43 -14.65 4.13
N VAL A 414 -9.18 -15.12 4.11
CA VAL A 414 -8.00 -14.29 3.79
C VAL A 414 -8.12 -13.68 2.39
N CYS A 415 -8.50 -14.50 1.40
CA CYS A 415 -8.67 -14.06 0.01
C CYS A 415 -9.72 -12.95 -0.12
N HIS A 416 -10.90 -13.15 0.48
CA HIS A 416 -11.96 -12.14 0.50
C HIS A 416 -11.53 -10.88 1.26
N THR A 417 -10.73 -11.01 2.32
CA THR A 417 -10.19 -9.89 3.10
C THR A 417 -9.25 -9.03 2.27
N ILE A 418 -8.34 -9.64 1.51
CA ILE A 418 -7.44 -8.92 0.59
C ILE A 418 -8.26 -8.17 -0.48
N ASN A 419 -9.27 -8.83 -1.06
CA ASN A 419 -10.15 -8.17 -2.04
C ASN A 419 -10.91 -6.97 -1.43
N ARG A 420 -11.43 -7.12 -0.20
CA ARG A 420 -12.11 -6.03 0.52
C ARG A 420 -11.16 -4.88 0.86
N LEU A 421 -9.91 -5.19 1.21
CA LEU A 421 -8.87 -4.20 1.50
C LEU A 421 -8.52 -3.38 0.25
N CYS A 422 -8.32 -4.04 -0.88
CA CYS A 422 -8.10 -3.36 -2.17
C CYS A 422 -9.27 -2.43 -2.52
N THR A 423 -10.49 -2.80 -2.11
CA THR A 423 -11.69 -2.03 -2.37
C THR A 423 -11.83 -0.78 -1.49
N THR A 424 -11.10 -0.68 -0.38
CA THR A 424 -11.29 0.38 0.62
C THR A 424 -10.22 1.47 0.58
N VAL A 425 -9.04 1.15 0.08
CA VAL A 425 -7.98 2.14 -0.22
C VAL A 425 -8.38 3.07 -1.37
N ALA A 426 -9.27 2.58 -2.23
CA ALA A 426 -9.68 3.24 -3.45
C ALA A 426 -10.72 4.37 -3.22
N LYS A 427 -10.39 5.50 -2.55
CA LYS A 427 -11.39 6.58 -2.32
C LYS A 427 -11.07 8.07 -2.56
N PRO A 428 -9.83 8.52 -2.89
CA PRO A 428 -9.71 9.40 -4.06
C PRO A 428 -10.27 8.71 -5.32
N PHE A 429 -10.23 7.38 -5.34
CA PHE A 429 -10.35 6.49 -6.49
C PHE A 429 -11.74 5.85 -6.69
N ASN A 430 -12.76 6.30 -5.94
CA ASN A 430 -14.16 5.85 -6.07
C ASN A 430 -14.97 6.73 -7.03
N THR A 431 -14.33 7.17 -8.12
CA THR A 431 -15.06 7.60 -9.31
C THR A 431 -15.57 6.36 -10.03
N THR A 432 -16.62 6.49 -10.83
CA THR A 432 -16.93 5.46 -11.81
C THR A 432 -15.69 5.26 -12.69
N ILE A 433 -15.08 4.07 -12.61
CA ILE A 433 -13.84 3.72 -13.34
C ILE A 433 -13.97 4.02 -14.81
N TYR A 434 -15.19 3.87 -15.29
CA TYR A 434 -15.63 4.29 -16.60
C TYR A 434 -15.82 5.81 -16.59
N SER A 435 -14.70 6.53 -16.64
CA SER A 435 -14.65 7.98 -16.84
C SER A 435 -15.37 8.43 -18.13
N ASN A 436 -15.64 7.49 -19.04
CA ASN A 436 -16.49 7.68 -20.19
C ASN A 436 -17.96 7.34 -19.87
N SER A 437 -18.80 8.38 -19.81
CA SER A 437 -20.27 8.28 -19.68
C SER A 437 -21.00 7.42 -20.72
N GLY A 438 -20.30 7.01 -21.79
CA GLY A 438 -20.81 6.09 -22.82
C GLY A 438 -20.45 4.62 -22.59
N ASP A 439 -19.68 4.29 -21.55
CA ASP A 439 -19.37 2.91 -21.20
C ASP A 439 -20.55 2.29 -20.47
N PRO A 440 -21.15 1.21 -20.99
CA PRO A 440 -22.29 0.58 -20.34
C PRO A 440 -21.99 0.06 -18.94
N ARG A 441 -20.72 -0.23 -18.63
CA ARG A 441 -20.29 -0.78 -17.33
C ARG A 441 -20.34 0.22 -16.18
N GLU A 442 -20.46 1.52 -16.49
CA GLU A 442 -20.62 2.59 -15.49
C GLU A 442 -21.86 2.43 -14.61
N ASN A 443 -22.89 1.76 -15.10
CA ASN A 443 -24.19 1.67 -14.43
C ASN A 443 -24.45 0.29 -13.80
N TYR A 444 -23.47 -0.61 -13.75
CA TYR A 444 -23.68 -1.98 -13.26
C TYR A 444 -23.07 -2.20 -11.88
N THR A 445 -23.83 -2.88 -11.02
CA THR A 445 -23.31 -3.54 -9.81
C THR A 445 -23.48 -5.04 -9.93
N MET A 446 -22.43 -5.82 -9.64
CA MET A 446 -22.56 -7.27 -9.53
C MET A 446 -23.10 -7.66 -8.17
N ALA A 447 -23.93 -8.69 -8.16
CA ALA A 447 -24.44 -9.32 -6.96
C ALA A 447 -24.49 -10.83 -7.16
N PHE A 448 -24.28 -11.56 -6.07
CA PHE A 448 -24.52 -12.99 -6.02
C PHE A 448 -25.88 -13.29 -5.39
N ASP A 449 -26.76 -13.96 -6.14
CA ASP A 449 -28.09 -14.36 -5.68
C ASP A 449 -28.04 -15.74 -5.00
N ASN A 450 -27.69 -15.72 -3.71
CA ASN A 450 -27.77 -16.90 -2.85
C ASN A 450 -29.18 -17.49 -2.79
N GLY A 451 -30.25 -16.67 -2.93
CA GLY A 451 -31.63 -17.15 -2.83
C GLY A 451 -32.02 -18.11 -3.94
N SER A 452 -31.53 -17.89 -5.16
CA SER A 452 -31.79 -18.76 -6.32
C SER A 452 -30.86 -19.97 -6.40
N PHE A 453 -29.76 -20.00 -5.63
CA PHE A 453 -28.72 -21.02 -5.74
C PHE A 453 -29.22 -22.46 -5.55
N PRO A 454 -29.99 -22.83 -4.51
CA PRO A 454 -30.47 -24.20 -4.34
C PRO A 454 -31.31 -24.70 -5.53
N GLY A 455 -32.15 -23.82 -6.10
CA GLY A 455 -32.95 -24.13 -7.29
C GLY A 455 -32.08 -24.32 -8.54
N SER A 456 -31.04 -23.50 -8.69
CA SER A 456 -30.05 -23.63 -9.75
C SER A 456 -29.29 -24.95 -9.64
N LEU A 457 -28.73 -25.26 -8.47
CA LEU A 457 -28.02 -26.52 -8.21
C LEU A 457 -28.90 -27.74 -8.47
N ASN A 458 -30.17 -27.70 -8.05
CA ASN A 458 -31.13 -28.78 -8.32
C ASN A 458 -31.27 -29.08 -9.82
N SER A 459 -31.22 -28.07 -10.67
CA SER A 459 -31.28 -28.24 -12.12
C SER A 459 -30.01 -28.87 -12.72
N ARG A 460 -28.87 -28.74 -12.02
CA ARG A 460 -27.55 -29.23 -12.47
C ARG A 460 -27.28 -30.68 -12.05
N ILE A 461 -27.71 -31.09 -10.86
CA ILE A 461 -27.49 -32.47 -10.36
C ILE A 461 -28.51 -33.50 -10.91
N GLY A 462 -29.55 -33.06 -11.62
CA GLY A 462 -30.47 -33.92 -12.38
C GLY A 462 -31.51 -34.67 -11.54
N ASN A 463 -31.15 -35.80 -10.94
CA ASN A 463 -32.08 -36.77 -10.30
C ASN A 463 -32.13 -36.70 -8.76
N GLY A 464 -31.50 -35.70 -8.14
CA GLY A 464 -31.58 -35.43 -6.70
C GLY A 464 -32.67 -34.41 -6.35
N SER A 465 -32.98 -34.26 -5.06
CA SER A 465 -33.68 -33.09 -4.52
C SER A 465 -32.71 -32.27 -3.69
N VAL A 466 -32.37 -31.07 -4.14
CA VAL A 466 -31.63 -30.10 -3.34
C VAL A 466 -32.58 -29.42 -2.38
N GLN A 467 -32.26 -29.44 -1.10
CA GLN A 467 -33.02 -28.74 -0.08
C GLN A 467 -32.79 -27.22 -0.20
N ASN A 468 -33.79 -26.42 0.14
CA ASN A 468 -33.56 -24.98 0.36
C ASN A 468 -32.58 -24.79 1.54
N TRP A 469 -31.99 -23.61 1.65
CA TRP A 469 -31.11 -23.25 2.78
C TRP A 469 -31.73 -23.61 4.14
N GLN A 470 -31.02 -24.45 4.90
CA GLN A 470 -31.34 -24.83 6.28
C GLN A 470 -30.25 -24.28 7.21
N GLN A 471 -30.63 -23.83 8.41
CA GLN A 471 -29.68 -23.37 9.42
C GLN A 471 -29.00 -24.56 10.09
N GLU A 472 -27.67 -24.57 10.15
CA GLU A 472 -26.89 -25.63 10.79
C GLU A 472 -26.50 -25.23 12.23
N ASN A 473 -27.34 -25.53 13.21
CA ASN A 473 -27.02 -25.42 14.65
C ASN A 473 -26.51 -24.05 15.17
N SER A 474 -27.36 -23.02 15.20
CA SER A 474 -27.09 -21.82 16.03
C SER A 474 -27.27 -22.15 17.52
N LEU A 475 -26.18 -22.42 18.26
CA LEU A 475 -26.23 -22.67 19.72
C LEU A 475 -26.79 -21.46 20.53
N ASP A 476 -26.76 -20.27 19.96
CA ASP A 476 -27.23 -19.01 20.53
C ASP A 476 -28.64 -18.58 20.05
N GLY A 477 -29.25 -19.34 19.12
CA GLY A 477 -30.54 -19.01 18.52
C GLY A 477 -30.52 -17.86 17.51
N GLY A 478 -29.33 -17.42 17.06
CA GLY A 478 -29.17 -16.46 15.97
C GLY A 478 -29.51 -17.05 14.61
N THR A 479 -29.91 -16.21 13.65
CA THR A 479 -30.00 -16.63 12.24
C THR A 479 -28.84 -15.98 11.51
N TYR A 480 -27.79 -16.75 11.26
CA TYR A 480 -26.61 -16.30 10.52
C TYR A 480 -26.69 -16.86 9.10
N PRO A 481 -26.81 -16.01 8.06
CA PRO A 481 -26.96 -16.48 6.68
C PRO A 481 -25.85 -17.43 6.23
N PHE A 482 -24.61 -17.21 6.68
CA PHE A 482 -23.47 -18.06 6.31
C PHE A 482 -23.38 -19.37 7.08
N ASP A 483 -24.21 -19.56 8.10
CA ASP A 483 -24.37 -20.81 8.84
C ASP A 483 -25.57 -21.60 8.28
N GLN A 484 -25.72 -21.54 6.95
CA GLN A 484 -26.76 -22.25 6.23
C GLN A 484 -26.14 -23.24 5.25
N ALA A 485 -26.75 -24.41 5.14
CA ALA A 485 -26.36 -25.44 4.18
C ALA A 485 -27.56 -25.86 3.33
N SER A 486 -27.25 -26.28 2.12
CA SER A 486 -28.18 -26.91 1.19
C SER A 486 -27.76 -28.36 1.02
N GLU A 487 -28.51 -29.28 1.62
CA GLU A 487 -28.25 -30.72 1.59
C GLU A 487 -28.89 -31.38 0.38
N TYR A 488 -28.21 -32.38 -0.19
CA TYR A 488 -28.68 -33.14 -1.35
C TYR A 488 -28.01 -34.51 -1.45
N PHE A 489 -28.54 -35.34 -2.35
CA PHE A 489 -27.94 -36.62 -2.73
C PHE A 489 -27.53 -36.59 -4.20
N TYR A 490 -26.33 -37.08 -4.48
CA TYR A 490 -25.85 -37.36 -5.83
C TYR A 490 -25.45 -38.83 -5.92
N GLU A 491 -26.06 -39.59 -6.83
CA GLU A 491 -25.84 -41.05 -6.97
C GLU A 491 -25.97 -41.83 -5.64
N SER A 492 -26.92 -41.40 -4.79
CA SER A 492 -27.17 -41.93 -3.44
C SER A 492 -26.11 -41.62 -2.37
N CYS A 493 -25.13 -40.78 -2.68
CA CYS A 493 -24.16 -40.25 -1.72
C CYS A 493 -24.64 -38.89 -1.20
N PRO A 494 -24.63 -38.65 0.12
CA PRO A 494 -25.00 -37.37 0.71
C PRO A 494 -23.91 -36.31 0.51
N PHE A 495 -24.33 -35.12 0.08
CA PHE A 495 -23.49 -33.93 -0.02
C PHE A 495 -24.22 -32.75 0.59
N ARG A 496 -23.47 -31.77 1.09
CA ARG A 496 -23.98 -30.47 1.50
C ARG A 496 -23.15 -29.37 0.87
N THR A 497 -23.82 -28.32 0.41
CA THR A 497 -23.15 -27.10 -0.04
C THR A 497 -23.46 -26.00 0.95
N TRP A 498 -22.43 -25.34 1.48
CA TRP A 498 -22.57 -24.22 2.40
C TRP A 498 -22.89 -22.93 1.67
N TYR A 499 -23.54 -22.00 2.37
CA TYR A 499 -23.91 -20.68 1.87
C TYR A 499 -22.68 -19.93 1.34
N GLN A 500 -22.75 -19.41 0.12
CA GLN A 500 -21.56 -18.87 -0.53
C GLN A 500 -21.17 -17.51 0.04
N GLU A 501 -19.89 -17.35 0.36
CA GLU A 501 -19.31 -16.03 0.61
C GLU A 501 -19.05 -15.32 -0.72
N SER A 502 -19.35 -14.03 -0.77
CA SER A 502 -18.97 -13.21 -1.90
C SER A 502 -18.43 -11.86 -1.45
N SER A 503 -17.47 -11.33 -2.19
CA SER A 503 -17.01 -9.96 -2.03
C SER A 503 -16.89 -9.30 -3.40
N VAL A 504 -17.52 -8.13 -3.51
CA VAL A 504 -17.40 -7.30 -4.69
C VAL A 504 -16.00 -6.70 -4.66
N SER A 505 -15.22 -6.94 -5.71
CA SER A 505 -14.04 -6.14 -5.99
C SER A 505 -14.54 -4.81 -6.51
N ALA A 506 -14.06 -3.70 -5.93
CA ALA A 506 -14.56 -2.34 -6.11
C ALA A 506 -15.03 -1.98 -7.52
N GLN A 507 -14.45 -2.58 -8.56
CA GLN A 507 -14.48 -1.99 -9.87
C GLN A 507 -14.55 -2.96 -11.07
N LEU A 508 -14.39 -4.28 -10.89
CA LEU A 508 -14.12 -5.18 -12.04
C LEU A 508 -14.77 -6.57 -11.96
N GLY A 509 -15.15 -7.02 -10.77
CA GLY A 509 -15.66 -8.38 -10.60
C GLY A 509 -16.16 -8.74 -9.21
N ILE A 510 -16.70 -9.94 -9.07
CA ILE A 510 -17.11 -10.52 -7.79
C ILE A 510 -16.28 -11.78 -7.55
N PHE A 511 -15.72 -11.88 -6.35
CA PHE A 511 -15.21 -13.13 -5.82
C PHE A 511 -16.36 -13.90 -5.18
N VAL A 512 -16.45 -15.18 -5.47
CA VAL A 512 -17.36 -16.11 -4.78
C VAL A 512 -16.54 -17.30 -4.30
N SER A 513 -16.66 -17.64 -3.02
CA SER A 513 -16.15 -18.89 -2.47
C SER A 513 -17.29 -19.76 -1.95
N CYS A 514 -17.05 -21.06 -1.97
CA CYS A 514 -18.04 -22.07 -1.59
C CYS A 514 -17.33 -23.26 -0.96
N LYS A 515 -17.89 -23.79 0.13
CA LYS A 515 -17.55 -25.12 0.64
C LYS A 515 -18.62 -26.12 0.28
N ILE A 516 -18.19 -27.33 -0.03
CA ILE A 516 -19.03 -28.50 -0.24
C ILE A 516 -18.47 -29.61 0.63
N ASP A 517 -19.32 -30.27 1.41
CA ASP A 517 -18.94 -31.45 2.15
C ASP A 517 -19.52 -32.71 1.51
N TYR A 518 -18.69 -33.75 1.47
CA TYR A 518 -19.14 -35.11 1.24
C TYR A 518 -19.26 -35.81 2.60
N GLU A 519 -20.50 -36.12 3.00
CA GLU A 519 -20.77 -36.74 4.28
C GLU A 519 -20.42 -38.24 4.25
N ILE A 520 -19.50 -38.65 5.13
CA ILE A 520 -19.07 -40.04 5.21
C ILE A 520 -19.87 -40.76 6.30
N GLY A 521 -20.70 -41.72 5.90
CA GLY A 521 -21.74 -42.33 6.74
C GLY A 521 -21.28 -43.22 7.91
N ASP A 522 -20.00 -43.25 8.26
CA ASP A 522 -19.41 -44.13 9.29
C ASP A 522 -18.99 -43.39 10.58
N ASN A 523 -19.39 -42.12 10.75
CA ASN A 523 -18.91 -41.18 11.79
C ASN A 523 -17.42 -40.80 11.63
N SER A 524 -16.80 -41.03 10.47
CA SER A 524 -15.56 -40.34 10.11
C SER A 524 -15.83 -38.87 9.78
N LYS A 525 -14.76 -38.09 9.61
CA LYS A 525 -14.87 -36.68 9.26
C LYS A 525 -15.28 -36.58 7.78
N ASP A 526 -16.13 -35.61 7.46
CA ASP A 526 -16.56 -35.34 6.08
C ASP A 526 -15.35 -34.91 5.23
N ASP A 527 -15.36 -35.23 3.94
CA ASP A 527 -14.36 -34.66 3.02
C ASP A 527 -14.83 -33.26 2.59
N HIS A 528 -13.89 -32.32 2.46
CA HIS A 528 -14.20 -30.92 2.18
C HIS A 528 -13.72 -30.52 0.78
N ILE A 529 -14.56 -29.81 0.04
CA ILE A 529 -14.22 -29.19 -1.25
C ILE A 529 -14.39 -27.69 -1.11
N ILE A 530 -13.36 -26.93 -1.46
CA ILE A 530 -13.42 -25.46 -1.53
C ILE A 530 -13.34 -25.04 -2.99
N LEU A 531 -14.29 -24.19 -3.39
CA LEU A 531 -14.28 -23.50 -4.67
C LEU A 531 -13.97 -22.03 -4.43
N LEU A 532 -13.09 -21.50 -5.27
CA LEU A 532 -12.84 -20.07 -5.38
C LEU A 532 -13.09 -19.66 -6.84
N MET A 533 -13.94 -18.68 -7.07
CA MET A 533 -14.37 -18.28 -8.42
C MET A 533 -14.34 -16.76 -8.56
N GLY A 534 -13.81 -16.29 -9.69
CA GLY A 534 -13.72 -14.90 -10.07
C GLY A 534 -14.56 -14.60 -11.29
N PHE A 535 -15.41 -13.58 -11.20
CA PHE A 535 -16.28 -13.17 -12.31
C PHE A 535 -16.01 -11.72 -12.65
N GLN A 536 -15.94 -11.38 -13.94
CA GLN A 536 -15.81 -10.01 -14.40
C GLN A 536 -17.10 -9.47 -15.03
N ILE A 537 -17.30 -8.16 -14.96
CA ILE A 537 -18.32 -7.46 -15.76
C ILE A 537 -17.92 -7.59 -17.24
N PRO A 538 -18.84 -7.98 -18.13
CA PRO A 538 -18.52 -8.10 -19.55
C PRO A 538 -18.27 -6.73 -20.18
N ALA A 539 -17.41 -6.69 -21.21
CA ALA A 539 -17.11 -5.48 -21.96
C ALA A 539 -18.32 -4.94 -22.76
N THR A 540 -19.34 -5.79 -23.00
CA THR A 540 -20.53 -5.43 -23.77
C THR A 540 -21.79 -5.36 -22.89
N ALA A 541 -22.60 -4.33 -23.07
CA ALA A 541 -23.88 -4.17 -22.39
C ALA A 541 -24.82 -5.37 -22.61
N GLY A 542 -25.40 -5.91 -21.53
CA GLY A 542 -26.40 -6.97 -21.60
C GLY A 542 -25.86 -8.40 -21.74
N GLU A 543 -24.53 -8.57 -21.78
CA GLU A 543 -23.90 -9.89 -21.65
C GLU A 543 -23.90 -10.36 -20.18
N LYS A 544 -23.74 -11.68 -19.96
CA LYS A 544 -23.64 -12.23 -18.61
C LYS A 544 -22.24 -11.98 -18.03
N PRO A 545 -22.09 -11.89 -16.69
CA PRO A 545 -20.80 -11.94 -16.03
C PRO A 545 -19.99 -13.14 -16.53
N THR A 546 -18.72 -12.91 -16.83
CA THR A 546 -17.85 -13.95 -17.39
C THR A 546 -17.00 -14.52 -16.27
N LEU A 547 -17.02 -15.85 -16.11
CA LEU A 547 -16.07 -16.55 -15.25
C LEU A 547 -14.67 -16.33 -15.83
N THR A 548 -13.82 -15.62 -15.09
CA THR A 548 -12.44 -15.32 -15.49
C THR A 548 -11.44 -16.21 -14.81
N PHE A 549 -11.80 -16.75 -13.66
CA PHE A 549 -10.92 -17.55 -12.85
C PHE A 549 -11.74 -18.57 -12.05
N ALA A 550 -11.21 -19.78 -11.91
CA ALA A 550 -11.64 -20.66 -10.84
C ALA A 550 -10.55 -21.63 -10.39
N GLN A 551 -10.71 -22.09 -9.15
CA GLN A 551 -9.92 -23.16 -8.57
C GLN A 551 -10.78 -24.02 -7.66
N ALA A 552 -10.47 -25.31 -7.58
CA ALA A 552 -11.02 -26.23 -6.61
C ALA A 552 -9.92 -26.91 -5.80
N THR A 553 -10.18 -27.09 -4.51
CA THR A 553 -9.32 -27.85 -3.59
C THR A 553 -10.16 -28.88 -2.87
N VAL A 554 -9.72 -30.13 -2.87
CA VAL A 554 -10.36 -31.26 -2.21
C VAL A 554 -9.47 -31.75 -1.07
N GLN A 555 -10.00 -31.74 0.14
CA GLN A 555 -9.37 -32.28 1.34
C GLN A 555 -10.02 -33.60 1.72
N PHE A 556 -9.20 -34.64 1.81
CA PHE A 556 -9.62 -35.94 2.35
C PHE A 556 -9.28 -36.00 3.84
N THR A 557 -10.28 -35.78 4.70
CA THR A 557 -10.05 -35.49 6.12
C THR A 557 -9.64 -36.69 6.95
N ASP A 558 -9.94 -37.90 6.46
CA ASP A 558 -9.48 -39.15 7.04
C ASP A 558 -7.98 -39.44 6.80
N GLY A 559 -7.31 -38.63 5.97
CA GLY A 559 -5.90 -38.76 5.64
C GLY A 559 -5.54 -40.01 4.84
N SER A 560 -6.54 -40.70 4.27
CA SER A 560 -6.35 -41.90 3.45
C SER A 560 -5.76 -41.60 2.08
N ASN A 561 -5.97 -40.37 1.58
CA ASN A 561 -5.49 -39.91 0.30
C ASN A 561 -4.89 -38.51 0.44
N ALA A 562 -4.00 -38.14 -0.47
CA ALA A 562 -3.47 -36.78 -0.55
C ALA A 562 -4.55 -35.83 -1.08
N ASN A 563 -4.55 -34.59 -0.59
CA ASN A 563 -5.43 -33.54 -1.09
C ASN A 563 -5.23 -33.35 -2.60
N ILE A 564 -6.31 -33.01 -3.31
CA ILE A 564 -6.27 -32.64 -4.72
C ILE A 564 -6.42 -31.14 -4.81
N ILE A 565 -5.54 -30.51 -5.59
CA ILE A 565 -5.54 -29.07 -5.81
C ILE A 565 -5.51 -28.88 -7.31
N THR A 566 -6.55 -28.26 -7.84
CA THR A 566 -6.52 -27.89 -9.25
C THR A 566 -5.57 -26.73 -9.44
N PRO A 567 -4.92 -26.65 -10.61
CA PRO A 567 -4.27 -25.42 -11.02
C PRO A 567 -5.28 -24.26 -11.06
N PRO A 568 -4.77 -23.03 -11.07
CA PRO A 568 -5.59 -21.85 -11.21
C PRO A 568 -5.97 -21.60 -12.66
N TYR A 569 -7.15 -22.06 -13.06
CA TYR A 569 -7.60 -21.88 -14.44
C TYR A 569 -8.16 -20.47 -14.62
N ASN A 570 -7.69 -19.77 -15.65
CA ASN A 570 -8.10 -18.41 -15.98
C ASN A 570 -8.41 -18.23 -17.48
N ASN A 571 -9.15 -17.17 -17.83
CA ASN A 571 -9.61 -16.90 -19.19
C ASN A 571 -8.91 -15.63 -19.74
N VAL A 572 -7.63 -15.74 -20.08
CA VAL A 572 -6.82 -14.65 -20.67
C VAL A 572 -6.40 -15.02 -22.09
N ALA A 573 -6.28 -14.01 -22.96
CA ALA A 573 -6.14 -14.17 -24.41
C ALA A 573 -4.70 -14.36 -24.93
N ASP A 574 -3.66 -14.26 -24.09
CA ASP A 574 -2.25 -14.30 -24.52
C ASP A 574 -1.42 -15.40 -23.85
N THR A 575 -0.50 -15.99 -24.62
CA THR A 575 -0.15 -17.42 -24.54
C THR A 575 1.27 -17.69 -24.04
N SER A 576 1.41 -18.31 -22.87
CA SER A 576 2.57 -19.17 -22.54
C SER A 576 2.38 -20.20 -21.43
N SER A 577 1.27 -20.20 -20.68
CA SER A 577 0.98 -21.19 -19.62
C SER A 577 -0.11 -22.19 -20.03
N GLU A 578 -0.12 -23.37 -19.42
CA GLU A 578 -1.14 -24.42 -19.66
C GLU A 578 -2.47 -24.18 -18.92
N TYR A 579 -2.61 -23.06 -18.20
CA TYR A 579 -3.74 -22.77 -17.32
C TYR A 579 -4.74 -21.74 -17.88
N TYR A 580 -4.47 -21.19 -19.06
CA TYR A 580 -5.40 -20.34 -19.79
C TYR A 580 -6.41 -21.18 -20.59
N THR A 581 -7.70 -21.09 -20.24
CA THR A 581 -8.77 -21.84 -20.91
C THR A 581 -10.05 -21.01 -21.02
N THR A 582 -10.72 -21.10 -22.17
CA THR A 582 -12.04 -20.50 -22.37
C THR A 582 -13.16 -21.29 -21.69
N ASP A 583 -12.88 -22.51 -21.24
CA ASP A 583 -13.83 -23.42 -20.59
C ASP A 583 -13.28 -23.90 -19.23
N ILE A 584 -13.19 -22.95 -18.30
CA ILE A 584 -12.63 -23.13 -16.94
C ILE A 584 -13.32 -24.28 -16.19
N ILE A 585 -14.65 -24.38 -16.28
CA ILE A 585 -15.43 -25.40 -15.55
C ILE A 585 -15.05 -26.80 -16.03
N ASN A 586 -14.96 -27.02 -17.35
CA ASN A 586 -14.59 -28.33 -17.87
C ASN A 586 -13.12 -28.67 -17.58
N ALA A 587 -12.22 -27.68 -17.57
CA ALA A 587 -10.82 -27.91 -17.20
C ALA A 587 -10.66 -28.37 -15.74
N ILE A 588 -11.41 -27.78 -14.80
CA ILE A 588 -11.46 -28.24 -13.40
C ILE A 588 -12.05 -29.64 -13.32
N TYR A 589 -13.17 -29.90 -13.99
CA TYR A 589 -13.81 -31.21 -14.04
C TYR A 589 -12.85 -32.30 -14.54
N GLU A 590 -12.19 -32.09 -15.68
CA GLU A 590 -11.25 -33.05 -16.27
C GLU A 590 -10.02 -33.30 -15.39
N TYR A 591 -9.50 -32.26 -14.74
CA TYR A 591 -8.39 -32.40 -13.81
C TYR A 591 -8.80 -33.26 -12.59
N LEU A 592 -9.94 -32.96 -11.98
CA LEU A 592 -10.46 -33.73 -10.85
C LEU A 592 -10.74 -35.18 -11.25
N CYS A 593 -11.36 -35.43 -12.41
CA CYS A 593 -11.56 -36.78 -12.96
C CYS A 593 -10.24 -37.56 -13.01
N GLY A 594 -9.20 -36.93 -13.56
CA GLY A 594 -7.88 -37.53 -13.69
C GLY A 594 -7.28 -37.90 -12.33
N GLN A 595 -7.33 -36.99 -11.36
CA GLN A 595 -6.77 -37.22 -10.03
C GLN A 595 -7.59 -38.23 -9.20
N LEU A 596 -8.91 -38.17 -9.26
CA LEU A 596 -9.82 -39.07 -8.53
C LEU A 596 -9.71 -40.53 -9.00
N SER A 597 -9.30 -40.76 -10.27
CA SER A 597 -9.03 -42.12 -10.77
C SER A 597 -7.95 -42.87 -9.98
N GLY A 598 -7.05 -42.15 -9.30
CA GLY A 598 -6.00 -42.69 -8.46
C GLY A 598 -6.34 -42.76 -6.96
N VAL A 599 -7.51 -42.25 -6.54
CA VAL A 599 -7.93 -42.18 -5.14
C VAL A 599 -8.46 -43.55 -4.68
N SER A 600 -7.97 -43.99 -3.53
CA SER A 600 -8.46 -45.22 -2.89
C SER A 600 -9.75 -44.94 -2.10
N MET A 601 -10.75 -45.81 -2.25
CA MET A 601 -12.07 -45.63 -1.66
C MET A 601 -12.57 -46.92 -1.01
N SER A 602 -13.01 -46.85 0.24
CA SER A 602 -13.81 -47.90 0.88
C SER A 602 -15.27 -47.86 0.42
N SER A 603 -16.10 -48.81 0.88
CA SER A 603 -17.55 -48.78 0.61
C SER A 603 -18.21 -47.48 1.09
N ASP A 604 -17.73 -46.94 2.20
CA ASP A 604 -18.35 -45.80 2.87
C ASP A 604 -17.87 -44.48 2.26
N GLN A 605 -16.78 -44.52 1.47
CA GLN A 605 -16.14 -43.40 0.78
C GLN A 605 -16.41 -43.37 -0.72
N HIS A 606 -17.31 -44.22 -1.21
CA HIS A 606 -17.60 -44.35 -2.65
C HIS A 606 -18.12 -43.06 -3.29
N GLY A 607 -18.59 -42.08 -2.51
CA GLY A 607 -18.99 -40.77 -3.02
C GLY A 607 -17.83 -39.93 -3.55
N ARG A 608 -16.58 -40.21 -3.14
CA ARG A 608 -15.38 -39.52 -3.65
C ARG A 608 -15.26 -39.58 -5.17
N GLN A 609 -15.76 -40.64 -5.81
CA GLN A 609 -15.72 -40.78 -7.26
C GLN A 609 -16.61 -39.76 -8.02
N TYR A 610 -17.48 -39.05 -7.29
CA TYR A 610 -18.41 -38.08 -7.85
C TYR A 610 -18.06 -36.63 -7.50
N ILE A 611 -16.93 -36.39 -6.81
CA ILE A 611 -16.49 -35.05 -6.41
C ILE A 611 -16.30 -34.14 -7.63
N ASP A 612 -15.81 -34.67 -8.75
CA ASP A 612 -15.71 -33.99 -10.04
C ASP A 612 -17.06 -33.46 -10.52
N ALA A 613 -18.08 -34.32 -10.58
CA ALA A 613 -19.41 -33.99 -11.09
C ALA A 613 -20.16 -33.03 -10.16
N VAL A 614 -20.05 -33.24 -8.84
CA VAL A 614 -20.64 -32.35 -7.83
C VAL A 614 -19.98 -30.98 -7.87
N THR A 615 -18.64 -30.92 -8.00
CA THR A 615 -17.90 -29.66 -8.17
C THR A 615 -18.37 -28.92 -9.42
N GLN A 616 -18.46 -29.62 -10.56
CA GLN A 616 -18.93 -29.05 -11.82
C GLN A 616 -20.35 -28.49 -11.70
N ALA A 617 -21.27 -29.23 -11.06
CA ALA A 617 -22.66 -28.80 -10.86
C ALA A 617 -22.75 -27.54 -9.98
N ASN A 618 -21.98 -27.47 -8.89
CA ASN A 618 -21.92 -26.30 -8.01
C ASN A 618 -21.35 -25.08 -8.74
N MET A 619 -20.24 -25.23 -9.48
CA MET A 619 -19.66 -24.14 -10.27
C MET A 619 -20.64 -23.57 -11.30
N GLN A 620 -21.38 -24.45 -12.00
CA GLN A 620 -22.41 -24.02 -12.96
C GLN A 620 -23.56 -23.30 -12.27
N ALA A 621 -24.00 -23.78 -11.10
CA ALA A 621 -25.04 -23.14 -10.32
C ALA A 621 -24.60 -21.76 -9.81
N ILE A 622 -23.35 -21.61 -9.36
CA ILE A 622 -22.77 -20.31 -8.99
C ILE A 622 -22.81 -19.37 -10.20
N CYS A 623 -22.37 -19.83 -11.39
CA CYS A 623 -22.39 -19.01 -12.61
C CYS A 623 -23.81 -18.53 -12.99
N ASP A 624 -24.83 -19.34 -12.74
CA ASP A 624 -26.24 -18.95 -13.00
C ASP A 624 -26.76 -17.90 -12.01
N CYS A 625 -26.15 -17.80 -10.82
CA CYS A 625 -26.56 -16.93 -9.72
C CYS A 625 -25.74 -15.64 -9.61
N VAL A 626 -24.66 -15.50 -10.38
CA VAL A 626 -23.97 -14.21 -10.53
C VAL A 626 -24.75 -13.35 -11.50
N SER A 627 -25.18 -12.18 -11.02
CA SER A 627 -26.01 -11.24 -11.77
C SER A 627 -25.40 -9.84 -11.82
N PHE A 628 -25.85 -9.03 -12.77
CA PHE A 628 -25.61 -7.59 -12.82
C PHE A 628 -26.95 -6.87 -12.66
N SER A 629 -26.97 -5.76 -11.91
CA SER A 629 -28.12 -4.86 -11.75
C SER A 629 -27.83 -3.49 -12.32
#